data_AF-A0A3M7C7Q6-F1
#
_entry.id   AF-A0A3M7C7Q6-F1
#
_cell.length_a   1.000
_cell.length_b   1.000
_cell.length_c   1.000
_cell.angle_alpha   90.00
_cell.angle_beta   90.00
_cell.angle_gamma   90.00
#
_symmetry.space_group_name_H-M   'P 1'
#
loop_
_entity.id
_entity.type
_entity.pdbx_description
1 polymer ?
#
loop_
_entity_poly.entity_id
_entity_poly.type
_entity_poly.pdbx_seq_one_letter_code
_entity_poly.pdbx_strand_id
1 'polypeptide(L)'
;MDGMSHGTPWLYQPVKFHSFREYTCTLNSTKQCEYQQGYWRFWSEADHRYALPTIALFMAAIVLFGIGNLVQEASPRSFLQCRPTRRLIALHRYFSYRSLRIEVLNWNSAPFGVLLLAAIGVIYFFCMTLAPKPYYWPNTPELNYGNSPPLATRAGWLSLACMPFVFATAGKSNFITLATGVSHERLQVFHRWISYAFFVLALIHTFPFIVYHVWKGDMQEEWNTSLFYWTGVIALLAQAYLTFASFGPLR
;
A
#
# COMPACT_ATOMS: atom_id res chain seq x y z
N MET A 1 -10.05 -35.28 -20.44
CA MET A 1 -8.98 -36.13 -19.84
C MET A 1 -7.79 -35.21 -19.74
N ASP A 2 -7.80 -34.41 -18.69
CA ASP A 2 -7.08 -33.15 -18.68
C ASP A 2 -5.71 -33.38 -18.07
N GLY A 3 -4.69 -32.96 -18.81
CA GLY A 3 -3.29 -33.16 -18.48
C GLY A 3 -3.03 -32.77 -17.04
N MET A 4 -2.62 -33.76 -16.24
CA MET A 4 -2.04 -33.57 -14.93
C MET A 4 -0.88 -32.58 -15.08
N SER A 5 -1.10 -31.34 -14.66
CA SER A 5 -0.03 -30.36 -14.59
C SER A 5 0.95 -30.85 -13.53
N HIS A 6 2.08 -31.40 -13.98
CA HIS A 6 3.26 -31.68 -13.15
C HIS A 6 3.94 -30.37 -12.69
N GLY A 7 3.15 -29.43 -12.18
CA GLY A 7 3.59 -28.18 -11.59
C GLY A 7 3.51 -28.28 -10.07
N THR A 8 4.32 -27.49 -9.39
CA THR A 8 4.13 -27.27 -7.96
C THR A 8 2.73 -26.68 -7.72
N PRO A 9 1.99 -27.13 -6.69
CA PRO A 9 0.58 -26.73 -6.49
C PRO A 9 0.36 -25.23 -6.24
N TRP A 10 1.43 -24.43 -6.18
CA TRP A 10 1.43 -23.00 -5.93
C TRP A 10 1.79 -22.14 -7.14
N LEU A 11 2.19 -22.71 -8.29
CA LEU A 11 2.54 -21.93 -9.48
C LEU A 11 2.04 -22.59 -10.76
N TYR A 12 0.87 -22.17 -11.21
CA TYR A 12 0.34 -22.55 -12.52
C TYR A 12 1.25 -21.97 -13.62
N GLN A 13 1.93 -22.85 -14.34
CA GLN A 13 2.78 -22.51 -15.48
C GLN A 13 2.01 -22.75 -16.80
N PRO A 14 2.17 -21.87 -17.81
CA PRO A 14 2.96 -20.65 -17.81
C PRO A 14 2.28 -19.51 -17.03
N VAL A 15 3.09 -18.65 -16.40
CA VAL A 15 2.60 -17.40 -15.79
C VAL A 15 2.06 -16.50 -16.89
N LYS A 16 0.76 -16.29 -16.94
CA LYS A 16 0.10 -15.41 -17.90
C LYS A 16 -0.11 -14.04 -17.26
N PHE A 17 0.44 -12.99 -17.87
CA PHE A 17 0.32 -11.61 -17.35
C PHE A 17 -1.09 -11.01 -17.44
N HIS A 18 -2.06 -11.72 -18.02
CA HIS A 18 -3.39 -11.21 -18.38
C HIS A 18 -4.53 -12.18 -18.05
N SER A 19 -4.26 -13.34 -17.43
CA SER A 19 -5.19 -14.48 -17.44
C SER A 19 -6.41 -14.43 -16.50
N PHE A 20 -6.75 -13.28 -15.92
CA PHE A 20 -7.89 -13.16 -14.99
C PHE A 20 -8.71 -11.88 -15.15
N ARG A 21 -8.54 -11.16 -16.27
CA ARG A 21 -9.34 -9.95 -16.58
C ARG A 21 -10.61 -10.26 -17.35
N GLU A 22 -10.64 -11.34 -18.14
CA GLU A 22 -11.87 -11.80 -18.77
C GLU A 22 -12.82 -12.32 -17.69
N TYR A 23 -13.94 -11.63 -17.52
CA TYR A 23 -14.93 -11.93 -16.51
C TYR A 23 -16.30 -12.02 -17.17
N THR A 24 -16.94 -13.18 -17.02
CA THR A 24 -18.35 -13.37 -17.39
C THR A 24 -19.16 -13.46 -16.12
N CYS A 25 -20.14 -12.58 -15.98
CA CYS A 25 -21.02 -12.60 -14.81
C CYS A 25 -21.88 -13.87 -14.80
N THR A 26 -21.93 -14.55 -13.67
CA THR A 26 -22.72 -15.78 -13.46
C THR A 26 -23.99 -15.54 -12.65
N LEU A 27 -24.28 -14.27 -12.28
CA LEU A 27 -25.47 -13.92 -11.49
C LEU A 27 -26.73 -13.90 -12.36
N ASN A 28 -27.87 -14.22 -11.75
CA ASN A 28 -29.14 -14.41 -12.44
C ASN A 28 -29.73 -13.11 -13.04
N SER A 29 -29.33 -11.94 -12.54
CA SER A 29 -29.89 -10.65 -12.95
C SER A 29 -28.81 -9.68 -13.43
N THR A 30 -29.10 -8.96 -14.51
CA THR A 30 -28.24 -7.87 -15.04
C THR A 30 -27.92 -6.82 -13.97
N LYS A 31 -28.89 -6.45 -13.13
CA LYS A 31 -28.67 -5.49 -12.04
C LYS A 31 -27.67 -5.99 -11.00
N GLN A 32 -27.67 -7.29 -10.73
CA GLN A 32 -26.71 -7.90 -9.80
C GLN A 32 -25.31 -7.91 -10.42
N CYS A 33 -25.19 -8.20 -11.71
CA CYS A 33 -23.94 -8.09 -12.45
C CYS A 33 -23.38 -6.67 -12.46
N GLU A 34 -24.22 -5.66 -12.76
CA GLU A 34 -23.83 -4.24 -12.71
C GLU A 34 -23.40 -3.82 -11.29
N TYR A 35 -24.09 -4.32 -10.27
CA TYR A 35 -23.73 -4.07 -8.88
C TYR A 35 -22.35 -4.66 -8.56
N GLN A 36 -22.07 -5.90 -8.97
CA GLN A 36 -20.79 -6.57 -8.74
C GLN A 36 -19.64 -5.89 -9.49
N GLN A 37 -19.88 -5.50 -10.73
CA GLN A 37 -18.91 -4.84 -11.62
C GLN A 37 -18.76 -3.33 -11.36
N GLY A 38 -19.34 -2.82 -10.26
CA GLY A 38 -19.19 -1.43 -9.91
C GLY A 38 -17.73 -1.01 -9.65
N TYR A 39 -17.43 0.26 -9.93
CA TYR A 39 -16.09 0.85 -9.89
C TYR A 39 -15.22 0.44 -8.69
N TRP A 40 -15.77 0.45 -7.47
CA TRP A 40 -15.03 0.15 -6.23
C TRP A 40 -15.11 -1.31 -5.76
N ARG A 41 -15.88 -2.13 -6.49
CA ARG A 41 -16.34 -3.46 -6.07
C ARG A 41 -15.76 -4.56 -6.93
N PHE A 42 -15.48 -4.26 -8.20
CA PHE A 42 -15.09 -5.26 -9.16
C PHE A 42 -13.69 -5.82 -8.89
N TRP A 43 -13.64 -7.12 -8.60
CA TRP A 43 -12.41 -7.78 -8.17
C TRP A 43 -11.34 -7.83 -9.26
N SER A 44 -11.73 -8.12 -10.51
CA SER A 44 -10.78 -8.28 -11.64
C SER A 44 -10.07 -6.99 -12.08
N GLU A 45 -10.53 -5.83 -11.59
CA GLU A 45 -9.88 -4.53 -11.80
C GLU A 45 -9.44 -3.86 -10.49
N ALA A 46 -9.55 -4.55 -9.35
CA ALA A 46 -9.23 -3.94 -8.06
C ALA A 46 -7.77 -3.46 -7.97
N ASP A 47 -6.85 -4.12 -8.69
CA ASP A 47 -5.47 -3.68 -8.85
C ASP A 47 -5.37 -2.27 -9.48
N HIS A 48 -6.15 -2.01 -10.53
CA HIS A 48 -6.20 -0.70 -11.18
C HIS A 48 -6.79 0.39 -10.27
N ARG A 49 -7.75 0.01 -9.41
CA ARG A 49 -8.46 0.97 -8.55
C ARG A 49 -7.71 1.29 -7.26
N TYR A 50 -6.93 0.36 -6.74
CA TYR A 50 -6.30 0.48 -5.43
C TYR A 50 -4.76 0.42 -5.49
N ALA A 51 -4.18 -0.50 -6.26
CA ALA A 51 -2.72 -0.64 -6.31
C ALA A 51 -2.08 0.46 -7.17
N LEU A 52 -2.57 0.68 -8.40
CA LEU A 52 -1.99 1.70 -9.31
C LEU A 52 -1.99 3.12 -8.74
N PRO A 53 -3.09 3.63 -8.13
CA PRO A 53 -3.08 4.97 -7.54
C PRO A 53 -2.12 5.08 -6.35
N THR A 54 -1.91 3.98 -5.61
CA THR A 54 -0.97 3.94 -4.48
C THR A 54 0.47 3.99 -4.96
N ILE A 55 0.80 3.24 -6.01
CA ILE A 55 2.09 3.35 -6.70
C ILE A 55 2.28 4.77 -7.23
N ALA A 56 1.25 5.34 -7.87
CA ALA A 56 1.30 6.69 -8.40
C ALA A 56 1.54 7.75 -7.31
N LEU A 57 0.95 7.59 -6.11
CA LEU A 57 1.21 8.47 -4.97
C LEU A 57 2.69 8.48 -4.57
N PHE A 58 3.29 7.29 -4.43
CA PHE A 58 4.70 7.18 -4.07
C PHE A 58 5.62 7.68 -5.19
N MET A 59 5.32 7.33 -6.44
CA MET A 59 6.09 7.80 -7.60
C MET A 59 5.99 9.31 -7.78
N ALA A 60 4.81 9.91 -7.57
CA ALA A 60 4.63 11.36 -7.63
C ALA A 60 5.52 12.08 -6.61
N ALA A 61 5.62 11.56 -5.38
CA ALA A 61 6.53 12.10 -4.38
C ALA A 61 8.00 11.98 -4.84
N ILE A 62 8.43 10.79 -5.28
CA ILE A 62 9.81 10.56 -5.75
C ILE A 62 10.16 11.47 -6.94
N VAL A 63 9.26 11.59 -7.93
CA VAL A 63 9.45 12.44 -9.11
C VAL A 63 9.50 13.91 -8.71
N LEU A 64 8.64 14.37 -7.81
CA LEU A 64 8.65 15.75 -7.32
C LEU A 64 9.99 16.12 -6.68
N PHE A 65 10.51 15.26 -5.79
CA PHE A 65 11.82 15.47 -5.18
C PHE A 65 12.97 15.31 -6.19
N GLY A 66 12.84 14.38 -7.15
CA GLY A 66 13.83 14.16 -8.21
C GLY A 66 13.97 15.37 -9.14
N ILE A 67 12.86 15.94 -9.59
CA ILE A 67 12.86 17.19 -10.37
C ILE A 67 13.50 18.31 -9.55
N GLY A 68 13.16 18.43 -8.26
CA GLY A 68 13.78 19.41 -7.37
C GLY A 68 15.31 19.28 -7.28
N ASN A 69 15.82 18.05 -7.18
CA ASN A 69 17.25 17.76 -7.14
C ASN A 69 17.93 18.10 -8.47
N LEU A 70 17.37 17.64 -9.60
CA LEU A 70 17.89 17.92 -10.93
C LEU A 70 17.93 19.43 -11.23
N VAL A 71 16.88 20.17 -10.85
CA VAL A 71 16.85 21.63 -11.00
C VAL A 71 17.94 22.28 -10.16
N GLN A 72 18.18 21.83 -8.93
CA GLN A 72 19.25 22.38 -8.09
C GLN A 72 20.64 22.13 -8.66
N GLU A 73 20.87 20.97 -9.25
CA GLU A 73 22.18 20.58 -9.81
C GLU A 73 22.44 21.20 -11.19
N ALA A 74 21.43 21.26 -12.06
CA ALA A 74 21.56 21.76 -13.43
C ALA A 74 21.43 23.29 -13.57
N SER A 75 20.86 23.98 -12.57
CA SER A 75 20.62 25.43 -12.68
C SER A 75 21.89 26.26 -12.49
N PRO A 76 22.10 27.31 -13.30
CA PRO A 76 23.23 28.22 -13.11
C PRO A 76 23.11 29.00 -11.79
N ARG A 77 24.26 29.36 -11.20
CA ARG A 77 24.31 30.09 -9.92
C ARG A 77 23.53 31.40 -9.93
N SER A 78 23.45 32.07 -11.08
CA SER A 78 22.65 33.29 -11.27
C SER A 78 21.16 33.06 -11.04
N PHE A 79 20.60 31.96 -11.56
CA PHE A 79 19.19 31.60 -11.39
C PHE A 79 18.84 31.25 -9.94
N LEU A 80 19.74 30.51 -9.26
CA LEU A 80 19.58 30.15 -7.85
C LEU A 80 19.66 31.37 -6.92
N GLN A 81 20.35 32.43 -7.34
CA GLN A 81 20.50 33.68 -6.59
C GLN A 81 19.36 34.68 -6.84
N CYS A 82 18.49 34.46 -7.83
CA CYS A 82 17.32 35.30 -8.06
C CYS A 82 16.43 35.37 -6.81
N ARG A 83 15.87 36.55 -6.52
CA ARG A 83 15.01 36.80 -5.35
C ARG A 83 13.87 35.77 -5.17
N PRO A 84 13.08 35.41 -6.19
CA PRO A 84 12.01 34.41 -6.02
C PRO A 84 12.57 33.01 -5.71
N THR A 85 13.59 32.56 -6.45
CA THR A 85 14.24 31.27 -6.24
C THR A 85 14.84 31.15 -4.84
N ARG A 86 15.50 32.21 -4.35
CA ARG A 86 16.07 32.25 -3.00
C ARG A 86 15.00 32.18 -1.91
N ARG A 87 13.84 32.82 -2.11
CA ARG A 87 12.69 32.71 -1.20
C ARG A 87 12.11 31.29 -1.20
N LEU A 88 11.96 30.67 -2.37
CA LEU A 88 11.50 29.29 -2.49
C LEU A 88 12.46 28.30 -1.81
N ILE A 89 13.77 28.44 -2.02
CA ILE A 89 14.78 27.61 -1.36
C ILE A 89 14.73 27.82 0.17
N ALA A 90 14.57 29.05 0.64
CA ALA A 90 14.45 29.33 2.07
C ALA A 90 13.19 28.69 2.67
N LEU A 91 12.05 28.74 1.97
CA LEU A 91 10.83 28.05 2.37
C LEU A 91 11.03 26.53 2.40
N HIS A 92 11.60 25.95 1.34
CA HIS A 92 11.90 24.51 1.31
C HIS A 92 12.78 24.09 2.49
N ARG A 93 13.84 24.85 2.79
CA ARG A 93 14.70 24.61 3.96
C ARG A 93 13.93 24.74 5.27
N TYR A 94 13.06 25.74 5.40
CA TYR A 94 12.21 25.89 6.59
C TYR A 94 11.36 24.64 6.82
N PHE A 95 10.64 24.17 5.80
CA PHE A 95 9.85 22.93 5.89
C PHE A 95 10.70 21.68 6.16
N SER A 96 11.92 21.62 5.60
CA SER A 96 12.82 20.48 5.74
C SER A 96 13.49 20.39 7.11
N TYR A 97 13.71 21.51 7.80
CA TYR A 97 14.48 21.57 9.05
C TYR A 97 13.64 21.94 10.28
N ARG A 98 12.53 22.65 10.13
CA ARG A 98 11.74 23.11 11.27
C ARG A 98 11.04 21.93 11.94
N SER A 99 11.54 21.53 13.10
CA SER A 99 10.86 20.66 14.06
C SER A 99 10.04 21.49 15.06
N LEU A 100 8.97 20.90 15.59
CA LEU A 100 8.18 21.45 16.68
C LEU A 100 8.58 20.74 17.96
N ARG A 101 8.86 21.50 19.03
CA ARG A 101 9.09 20.90 20.35
C ARG A 101 7.75 20.77 21.07
N ILE A 102 7.41 19.56 21.46
CA ILE A 102 6.23 19.27 22.27
C ILE A 102 6.71 19.21 23.72
N GLU A 103 6.52 20.30 24.45
CA GLU A 103 7.03 20.47 25.81
C GLU A 103 6.45 19.44 26.79
N VAL A 104 5.16 19.12 26.64
CA VAL A 104 4.44 18.14 27.49
C VAL A 104 5.08 16.75 27.45
N LEU A 105 5.64 16.36 26.30
CA LEU A 105 6.27 15.05 26.10
C LEU A 105 7.80 15.12 26.13
N ASN A 106 8.36 16.32 26.38
CA ASN A 106 9.78 16.63 26.23
C ASN A 106 10.39 16.06 24.92
N TRP A 107 9.63 16.11 23.82
CA TRP A 107 9.95 15.42 22.57
C TRP A 107 9.94 16.40 21.39
N ASN A 108 10.92 16.26 20.49
CA ASN A 108 10.97 17.02 19.24
C ASN A 108 10.30 16.23 18.12
N SER A 109 9.37 16.88 17.41
CA SER A 109 8.70 16.28 16.26
C SER A 109 9.68 16.10 15.08
N ALA A 110 9.28 15.24 14.12
CA ALA A 110 9.89 15.24 12.80
C ALA A 110 9.70 16.62 12.12
N PRO A 111 10.52 16.96 11.10
CA PRO A 111 10.38 18.21 10.38
C PRO A 111 8.99 18.36 9.73
N PHE A 112 8.49 19.60 9.67
CA PHE A 112 7.12 19.87 9.20
C PHE A 112 6.81 19.29 7.81
N GLY A 113 7.75 19.39 6.85
CA GLY A 113 7.56 18.80 5.52
C GLY A 113 7.41 17.27 5.54
N VAL A 114 8.11 16.59 6.45
CA VAL A 114 8.00 15.14 6.64
C VAL A 114 6.66 14.78 7.26
N LEU A 115 6.20 15.55 8.25
CA LEU A 115 4.86 15.37 8.85
C LEU A 115 3.72 15.63 7.86
N LEU A 116 3.88 16.63 6.97
CA LEU A 116 2.89 16.91 5.93
C LEU A 116 2.77 15.74 4.95
N LEU A 117 3.89 15.17 4.49
CA LEU A 117 3.87 13.97 3.65
C LEU A 117 3.26 12.77 4.38
N ALA A 118 3.54 12.63 5.68
CA ALA A 118 2.90 11.61 6.52
C ALA A 118 1.38 11.79 6.54
N ALA A 119 0.90 13.02 6.76
CA ALA A 119 -0.51 13.33 6.82
C ALA A 119 -1.21 13.05 5.48
N ILE A 120 -0.60 13.43 4.35
CA ILE A 120 -1.11 13.11 3.01
C ILE A 120 -1.24 11.59 2.84
N GLY A 121 -0.20 10.83 3.21
CA GLY A 121 -0.23 9.37 3.14
C GLY A 121 -1.32 8.75 4.03
N VAL A 122 -1.43 9.19 5.28
CA VAL A 122 -2.46 8.71 6.23
C VAL A 122 -3.86 9.00 5.71
N ILE A 123 -4.13 10.24 5.27
CA ILE A 123 -5.43 10.62 4.70
C ILE A 123 -5.74 9.75 3.48
N TYR A 124 -4.77 9.60 2.56
CA TYR A 124 -4.94 8.77 1.37
C TYR A 124 -5.29 7.32 1.73
N PHE A 125 -4.50 6.65 2.57
CA PHE A 125 -4.74 5.24 2.93
C PHE A 125 -6.06 5.08 3.68
N PHE A 126 -6.38 6.01 4.60
CA PHE A 126 -7.64 5.96 5.33
C PHE A 126 -8.85 6.13 4.40
N CYS A 127 -8.82 7.13 3.50
CA CYS A 127 -9.86 7.34 2.51
C CYS A 127 -10.00 6.16 1.56
N MET A 128 -8.92 5.66 0.97
CA MET A 128 -8.96 4.52 0.04
C MET A 128 -9.40 3.21 0.72
N THR A 129 -9.16 3.07 2.03
CA THR A 129 -9.56 1.89 2.79
C THR A 129 -10.99 1.95 3.30
N LEU A 130 -11.53 3.13 3.65
CA LEU A 130 -12.82 3.23 4.36
C LEU A 130 -13.91 3.97 3.59
N ALA A 131 -13.58 4.89 2.67
CA ALA A 131 -14.59 5.58 1.88
C ALA A 131 -15.31 4.64 0.90
N PRO A 132 -14.64 3.71 0.19
CA PRO A 132 -15.32 2.79 -0.70
C PRO A 132 -16.25 1.82 0.04
N LYS A 133 -17.44 1.63 -0.51
CA LYS A 133 -18.49 0.73 0.01
C LYS A 133 -18.87 -0.32 -1.05
N PRO A 134 -19.36 -1.49 -0.64
CA PRO A 134 -19.56 -1.94 0.75
C PRO A 134 -18.25 -2.47 1.38
N TYR A 135 -18.31 -2.93 2.63
CA TYR A 135 -17.17 -3.55 3.33
C TYR A 135 -17.16 -5.07 3.18
N TYR A 136 -18.35 -5.67 3.25
CA TYR A 136 -18.63 -7.07 2.96
C TYR A 136 -19.63 -7.13 1.81
N TRP A 137 -19.61 -8.23 1.05
CA TRP A 137 -20.67 -8.47 0.08
C TRP A 137 -22.00 -8.72 0.80
N PRO A 138 -23.13 -8.24 0.25
CA PRO A 138 -24.45 -8.56 0.78
C PRO A 138 -24.86 -9.97 0.33
N ASN A 139 -24.08 -10.97 0.73
CA ASN A 139 -24.33 -12.37 0.40
C ASN A 139 -25.49 -12.90 1.26
N THR A 140 -26.35 -13.72 0.65
CA THR A 140 -27.41 -14.51 1.30
C THR A 140 -27.26 -15.98 0.90
N PRO A 141 -28.00 -16.93 1.51
CA PRO A 141 -27.92 -18.34 1.10
C PRO A 141 -28.19 -18.56 -0.40
N GLU A 142 -28.99 -17.70 -1.03
CA GLU A 142 -29.38 -17.76 -2.45
C GLU A 142 -28.55 -16.85 -3.35
N LEU A 143 -27.78 -15.91 -2.80
CA LEU A 143 -27.05 -14.87 -3.55
C LEU A 143 -25.61 -14.75 -3.07
N ASN A 144 -24.66 -15.03 -3.96
CA ASN A 144 -23.24 -14.92 -3.67
C ASN A 144 -22.52 -14.04 -4.72
N TYR A 145 -22.09 -12.85 -4.29
CA TYR A 145 -21.29 -11.94 -5.12
C TYR A 145 -19.80 -12.30 -5.16
N GLY A 146 -19.35 -13.17 -4.28
CA GLY A 146 -17.96 -13.61 -4.18
C GLY A 146 -17.53 -13.88 -2.74
N ASN A 147 -16.46 -14.67 -2.62
CA ASN A 147 -15.89 -15.08 -1.33
C ASN A 147 -14.82 -14.13 -0.79
N SER A 148 -14.40 -13.12 -1.55
CA SER A 148 -13.43 -12.11 -1.11
C SER A 148 -14.15 -10.84 -0.66
N PRO A 149 -14.17 -10.49 0.62
CA PRO A 149 -14.81 -9.26 1.10
C PRO A 149 -14.21 -8.01 0.42
N PRO A 150 -15.02 -7.04 -0.05
CA PRO A 150 -14.50 -5.84 -0.72
C PRO A 150 -13.48 -5.05 0.10
N LEU A 151 -13.65 -4.99 1.43
CA LEU A 151 -12.67 -4.38 2.34
C LEU A 151 -11.33 -5.14 2.35
N ALA A 152 -11.37 -6.47 2.36
CA ALA A 152 -10.15 -7.26 2.34
C ALA A 152 -9.41 -7.13 1.00
N THR A 153 -10.15 -7.18 -0.12
CA THR A 153 -9.57 -7.05 -1.46
C THR A 153 -8.84 -5.74 -1.63
N ARG A 154 -9.46 -4.60 -1.27
CA ARG A 154 -8.80 -3.29 -1.40
C ARG A 154 -7.59 -3.15 -0.47
N ALA A 155 -7.71 -3.58 0.79
CA ALA A 155 -6.60 -3.50 1.74
C ALA A 155 -5.41 -4.36 1.29
N GLY A 156 -5.68 -5.54 0.70
CA GLY A 156 -4.68 -6.39 0.07
C GLY A 156 -3.93 -5.67 -1.05
N TRP A 157 -4.64 -5.07 -2.01
CA TRP A 157 -4.01 -4.34 -3.12
C TRP A 157 -3.26 -3.08 -2.69
N LEU A 158 -3.79 -2.31 -1.73
CA LEU A 158 -3.10 -1.18 -1.12
C LEU A 158 -1.80 -1.63 -0.43
N SER A 159 -1.85 -2.76 0.29
CA SER A 159 -0.69 -3.36 0.97
C SER A 159 0.36 -3.81 -0.04
N LEU A 160 -0.03 -4.59 -1.06
CA LEU A 160 0.88 -5.03 -2.12
C LEU A 160 1.57 -3.86 -2.83
N ALA A 161 0.86 -2.76 -3.06
CA ALA A 161 1.44 -1.56 -3.68
C ALA A 161 2.52 -0.87 -2.82
N CYS A 162 2.52 -1.06 -1.50
CA CYS A 162 3.56 -0.55 -0.62
C CYS A 162 4.89 -1.33 -0.74
N MET A 163 4.83 -2.64 -0.98
CA MET A 163 6.02 -3.52 -0.97
C MET A 163 7.23 -3.02 -1.78
N PRO A 164 7.10 -2.64 -3.07
CA PRO A 164 8.27 -2.20 -3.83
C PRO A 164 8.98 -0.99 -3.20
N PHE A 165 8.22 -0.09 -2.56
CA PHE A 165 8.78 1.10 -1.91
C PHE A 165 9.36 0.79 -0.54
N VAL A 166 8.81 -0.17 0.20
CA VAL A 166 9.42 -0.69 1.43
C VAL A 166 10.83 -1.21 1.11
N PHE A 167 10.97 -2.05 0.08
CA PHE A 167 12.28 -2.58 -0.30
C PHE A 167 13.22 -1.51 -0.86
N ALA A 168 12.71 -0.63 -1.74
CA ALA A 168 13.53 0.43 -2.35
C ALA A 168 14.08 1.44 -1.33
N THR A 169 13.39 1.65 -0.20
CA THR A 169 13.83 2.60 0.85
C THR A 169 14.67 1.96 1.96
N ALA A 170 14.83 0.64 1.97
CA ALA A 170 15.54 -0.09 3.03
C ALA A 170 17.07 0.08 2.95
N GLY A 171 17.64 -0.05 1.75
CA GLY A 171 19.10 -0.11 1.54
C GLY A 171 19.81 1.24 1.69
N LYS A 172 21.03 1.22 2.25
CA LYS A 172 21.91 2.40 2.36
C LYS A 172 22.26 2.99 0.99
N SER A 173 22.53 2.11 0.02
CA SER A 173 22.64 2.44 -1.40
C SER A 173 21.30 2.16 -2.05
N ASN A 174 20.58 3.19 -2.46
CA ASN A 174 19.31 3.03 -3.15
C ASN A 174 19.14 4.09 -4.25
N PHE A 175 18.41 3.70 -5.31
CA PHE A 175 18.18 4.56 -6.48
C PHE A 175 17.35 5.80 -6.16
N ILE A 176 16.54 5.77 -5.08
CA ILE A 176 15.74 6.92 -4.66
C ILE A 176 16.65 8.03 -4.15
N THR A 177 17.66 7.73 -3.34
CA THR A 177 18.70 8.68 -2.90
C THR A 177 19.40 9.29 -4.10
N LEU A 178 19.77 8.46 -5.10
CA LEU A 178 20.43 8.94 -6.32
C LEU A 178 19.55 9.92 -7.09
N ALA A 179 18.27 9.60 -7.29
CA ALA A 179 17.36 10.45 -8.05
C ALA A 179 16.98 11.74 -7.30
N THR A 180 16.75 11.65 -5.99
CA THR A 180 16.13 12.73 -5.20
C THR A 180 17.13 13.57 -4.39
N GLY A 181 18.37 13.11 -4.24
CA GLY A 181 19.35 13.73 -3.34
C GLY A 181 18.99 13.62 -1.85
N VAL A 182 17.92 12.90 -1.49
CA VAL A 182 17.48 12.71 -0.10
C VAL A 182 18.32 11.63 0.55
N SER A 183 18.93 11.95 1.71
CA SER A 183 19.78 11.00 2.43
C SER A 183 19.04 9.74 2.91
N HIS A 184 19.77 8.64 3.02
CA HIS A 184 19.24 7.36 3.52
C HIS A 184 18.57 7.51 4.90
N GLU A 185 19.16 8.27 5.82
CA GLU A 185 18.58 8.50 7.16
C GLU A 185 17.17 9.10 7.11
N ARG A 186 16.92 10.00 6.15
CA ARG A 186 15.58 10.56 5.93
C ARG A 186 14.65 9.55 5.30
N LEU A 187 15.13 8.77 4.32
CA LEU A 187 14.36 7.70 3.70
C LEU A 187 13.99 6.59 4.70
N GLN A 188 14.80 6.34 5.72
CA GLN A 188 14.49 5.36 6.77
C GLN A 188 13.25 5.72 7.60
N VAL A 189 12.93 7.01 7.73
CA VAL A 189 11.66 7.44 8.35
C VAL A 189 10.48 6.97 7.49
N PHE A 190 10.57 7.18 6.17
CA PHE A 190 9.54 6.74 5.23
C PHE A 190 9.47 5.21 5.13
N HIS A 191 10.60 4.51 5.09
CA HIS A 191 10.65 3.04 5.12
C HIS A 191 9.81 2.50 6.29
N ARG A 192 10.04 3.04 7.50
CA ARG A 192 9.30 2.63 8.70
C ARG A 192 7.81 2.95 8.62
N TRP A 193 7.44 4.16 8.16
CA TRP A 193 6.04 4.54 8.05
C TRP A 193 5.28 3.78 6.97
N ILE A 194 5.90 3.51 5.82
CA ILE A 194 5.32 2.67 4.78
C ILE A 194 5.17 1.24 5.30
N SER A 195 6.16 0.71 6.04
CA SER A 195 6.05 -0.60 6.70
C SER A 195 4.92 -0.66 7.73
N TYR A 196 4.65 0.43 8.47
CA TYR A 196 3.51 0.51 9.38
C TYR A 196 2.17 0.50 8.62
N ALA A 197 2.05 1.30 7.55
CA ALA A 197 0.87 1.29 6.70
C ALA A 197 0.66 -0.10 6.06
N PHE A 198 1.73 -0.71 5.54
CA PHE A 198 1.75 -2.07 4.99
C PHE A 198 1.23 -3.10 5.99
N PHE A 199 1.71 -3.06 7.23
CA PHE A 199 1.26 -3.95 8.30
C PHE A 199 -0.21 -3.74 8.68
N VAL A 200 -0.63 -2.49 8.88
CA VAL A 200 -2.04 -2.17 9.20
C VAL A 200 -2.97 -2.63 8.09
N LEU A 201 -2.61 -2.39 6.83
CA LEU A 201 -3.39 -2.87 5.67
C LEU A 201 -3.41 -4.39 5.57
N ALA A 202 -2.32 -5.08 5.91
CA ALA A 202 -2.30 -6.54 5.99
C ALA A 202 -3.26 -7.07 7.05
N LEU A 203 -3.34 -6.43 8.23
CA LEU A 203 -4.35 -6.78 9.24
C LEU A 203 -5.78 -6.56 8.73
N ILE A 204 -6.05 -5.41 8.10
CA ILE A 204 -7.36 -5.09 7.51
C ILE A 204 -7.69 -6.02 6.32
N HIS A 205 -6.69 -6.58 5.66
CA HIS A 205 -6.88 -7.62 4.65
C HIS A 205 -7.27 -8.96 5.32
N THR A 206 -6.54 -9.40 6.33
CA THR A 206 -6.71 -10.72 6.97
C THR A 206 -8.00 -10.84 7.78
N PHE A 207 -8.31 -9.89 8.66
CA PHE A 207 -9.42 -10.05 9.59
C PHE A 207 -10.80 -10.15 8.93
N PRO A 208 -11.13 -9.38 7.88
CA PRO A 208 -12.40 -9.55 7.20
C PRO A 208 -12.56 -10.92 6.52
N PHE A 209 -11.48 -11.54 6.04
CA PHE A 209 -11.53 -12.93 5.58
C PHE A 209 -11.91 -13.88 6.72
N ILE A 210 -11.26 -13.76 7.88
CA ILE A 210 -11.61 -14.56 9.06
C ILE A 210 -13.10 -14.39 9.43
N VAL A 211 -13.58 -13.15 9.52
CA VAL A 211 -14.99 -12.87 9.82
C VAL A 211 -15.93 -13.48 8.79
N TYR A 212 -15.60 -13.36 7.49
CA TYR A 212 -16.42 -13.90 6.42
C TYR A 212 -16.52 -15.43 6.48
N HIS A 213 -15.41 -16.13 6.68
CA HIS A 213 -15.39 -17.59 6.71
C HIS A 213 -15.91 -18.18 8.02
N VAL A 214 -15.81 -17.45 9.13
CA VAL A 214 -16.53 -17.81 10.37
C VAL A 214 -18.03 -17.66 10.17
N TRP A 215 -18.49 -16.57 9.54
CA TRP A 215 -19.91 -16.37 9.21
C TRP A 215 -20.45 -17.45 8.25
N LYS A 216 -19.66 -17.83 7.24
CA LYS A 216 -20.03 -18.87 6.27
C LYS A 216 -19.97 -20.29 6.87
N GLY A 217 -19.23 -20.48 7.97
CA GLY A 217 -19.08 -21.77 8.65
C GLY A 217 -18.01 -22.68 8.04
N ASP A 218 -17.16 -22.18 7.15
CA ASP A 218 -16.14 -22.94 6.40
C ASP A 218 -14.69 -22.60 6.82
N MET A 219 -14.49 -21.80 7.88
CA MET A 219 -13.16 -21.39 8.35
C MET A 219 -12.19 -22.56 8.62
N GLN A 220 -12.67 -23.66 9.19
CA GLN A 220 -11.83 -24.83 9.44
C GLN A 220 -11.44 -25.57 8.16
N GLU A 221 -12.33 -25.61 7.17
CA GLU A 221 -12.06 -26.18 5.86
C GLU A 221 -11.01 -25.34 5.12
N GLU A 222 -11.19 -24.03 5.06
CA GLU A 222 -10.23 -23.09 4.47
C GLU A 222 -8.87 -23.18 5.14
N TRP A 223 -8.82 -23.25 6.48
CA TRP A 223 -7.56 -23.47 7.20
C TRP A 223 -6.90 -24.78 6.80
N ASN A 224 -7.63 -25.88 6.68
CA ASN A 224 -7.02 -27.18 6.38
C ASN A 224 -6.63 -27.35 4.91
N THR A 225 -7.26 -26.62 3.99
CA THR A 225 -7.14 -26.88 2.55
C THR A 225 -6.44 -25.77 1.78
N SER A 226 -6.50 -24.52 2.25
CA SER A 226 -6.04 -23.36 1.49
C SER A 226 -4.61 -22.98 1.85
N LEU A 227 -3.67 -23.19 0.93
CA LEU A 227 -2.26 -22.78 1.10
C LEU A 227 -2.11 -21.27 1.35
N PHE A 228 -3.04 -20.45 0.86
CA PHE A 228 -3.02 -19.00 1.04
C PHE A 228 -3.22 -18.57 2.50
N TYR A 229 -3.97 -19.36 3.28
CA TYR A 229 -4.14 -19.08 4.72
C TYR A 229 -2.83 -19.30 5.49
N TRP A 230 -2.16 -20.43 5.27
CA TRP A 230 -0.90 -20.75 5.94
C TRP A 230 0.19 -19.75 5.58
N THR A 231 0.40 -19.54 4.28
CA THR A 231 1.42 -18.60 3.80
C THR A 231 1.12 -17.16 4.21
N GLY A 232 -0.15 -16.75 4.16
CA GLY A 232 -0.60 -15.44 4.63
C GLY A 232 -0.37 -15.22 6.12
N VAL A 233 -0.68 -16.20 6.97
CA VAL A 233 -0.46 -16.10 8.42
C VAL A 233 1.04 -16.06 8.75
N ILE A 234 1.85 -16.91 8.12
CA ILE A 234 3.32 -16.88 8.31
C ILE A 234 3.89 -15.52 7.91
N ALA A 235 3.48 -14.99 6.75
CA ALA A 235 3.90 -13.67 6.30
C ALA A 235 3.46 -12.56 7.26
N LEU A 236 2.23 -12.63 7.79
CA LEU A 236 1.72 -11.66 8.76
C LEU A 236 2.49 -11.72 10.09
N LEU A 237 2.82 -12.91 10.59
CA LEU A 237 3.62 -13.09 11.81
C LEU A 237 5.03 -12.53 11.62
N ALA A 238 5.68 -12.82 10.49
CA ALA A 238 6.98 -12.25 10.16
C ALA A 238 6.93 -10.72 10.06
N GLN A 239 5.92 -10.17 9.38
CA GLN A 239 5.72 -8.72 9.28
C GLN A 239 5.45 -8.08 10.66
N ALA A 240 4.64 -8.72 11.51
CA ALA A 240 4.36 -8.26 12.86
C ALA A 240 5.65 -8.22 13.69
N TYR A 241 6.45 -9.29 13.64
CA TYR A 241 7.73 -9.37 14.33
C TYR A 241 8.69 -8.27 13.89
N LEU A 242 8.89 -8.10 12.57
CA LEU A 242 9.76 -7.05 12.02
C LEU A 242 9.29 -5.66 12.43
N THR A 243 7.97 -5.43 12.43
CA THR A 243 7.37 -4.14 12.81
C THR A 243 7.58 -3.85 14.29
N PHE A 244 7.37 -4.85 15.15
CA PHE A 244 7.53 -4.73 16.61
C PHE A 244 9.00 -4.57 17.01
N ALA A 245 9.89 -5.39 16.47
CA ALA A 245 11.34 -5.32 16.71
C ALA A 245 11.96 -3.99 16.21
N SER A 246 11.28 -3.29 15.30
CA SER A 246 11.70 -1.97 14.80
C SER A 246 11.28 -0.80 15.72
N PHE A 247 10.64 -1.07 16.85
CA PHE A 247 10.22 -0.01 17.78
C PHE A 247 11.42 0.57 18.53
N GLY A 248 11.46 1.90 18.66
CA GLY A 248 12.65 2.64 19.14
C GLY A 248 13.27 2.13 20.46
N PRO A 249 12.49 1.77 21.49
CA PRO A 249 13.02 1.19 22.73
C PRO A 249 13.63 -0.21 22.61
N LEU A 250 13.29 -0.96 21.56
CA LEU A 250 13.73 -2.34 21.34
C LEU A 250 14.87 -2.46 20.30
N ARG A 251 15.21 -1.36 19.63
CA ARG A 251 16.16 -1.28 18.51
C ARG A 251 17.46 -0.62 18.92
#